data_AF-A0A671P2F3-F1
#
_entry.id   AF-A0A671P2F3-F1
#
_cell.length_a   1.000
_cell.length_b   1.000
_cell.length_c   1.000
_cell.angle_alpha   90.00
_cell.angle_beta   90.00
_cell.angle_gamma   90.00
#
_symmetry.space_group_name_H-M   'P 1'
#
loop_
_entity.id
_entity.type
_entity.pdbx_description
1 polymer ?
#
loop_
_entity_poly.entity_id
_entity_poly.type
_entity_poly.pdbx_seq_one_letter_code
_entity_poly.pdbx_strand_id
1 'polypeptide(L)'
;MAEQQQFYLLLSNLMSPDNTVRKQSEETYDTIPGQTKISFLLQAIRDASAAEEVKQMAAVLLRRLLSSSFEEVYPSLAIDVQTAIRTELLAGIQSEVSSNIRKKVCDIAAELSRNLIDDDGNNQWPEILKFLFDSVNSQDVSLREAALHIFWNFPGIFGNQQQHYMEVIKRMLVQCMQDQENPQIRTLAARAAASFVLSNESNTALLKHFSDLLPGILQAVNESCYRGDDSVLKSLVEIADTAPKYLRPNLEATLQLSLKLCADTNLTNMQRQLALEVIVTLSETAAAMLRKHTNIVAQIPQMLSMMVDLEEDEEWAMADELEDDDFDSNAVAGESALDRIACGLGGKIVLPMIKQHIMQMLQNREQMPLLLINNNSDEDLLLLLLLLLVLYNTVITELQLL
;
A
#
# COMPACT_ATOMS: atom_id res chain seq x y z
N MET A 1 -18.71 -8.56 -35.94
CA MET A 1 -19.87 -8.80 -35.05
C MET A 1 -19.90 -10.23 -34.55
N ALA A 2 -19.92 -11.27 -35.40
CA ALA A 2 -19.95 -12.66 -34.94
C ALA A 2 -18.73 -13.07 -34.08
N GLU A 3 -17.50 -12.73 -34.51
CA GLU A 3 -16.27 -13.03 -33.76
C GLU A 3 -16.21 -12.30 -32.42
N GLN A 4 -16.69 -11.05 -32.36
CA GLN A 4 -16.75 -10.28 -31.12
C GLN A 4 -17.71 -10.90 -30.10
N GLN A 5 -18.87 -11.39 -30.57
CA GLN A 5 -19.86 -12.03 -29.72
C GLN A 5 -19.35 -13.38 -29.19
N GLN A 6 -18.59 -14.12 -30.00
CA GLN A 6 -17.87 -15.31 -29.57
C GLN A 6 -16.79 -14.99 -28.53
N PHE A 7 -16.08 -13.87 -28.70
CA PHE A 7 -15.09 -13.42 -27.73
C PHE A 7 -15.73 -13.07 -26.37
N TYR A 8 -16.92 -12.47 -26.35
CA TYR A 8 -17.63 -12.20 -25.09
C TYR A 8 -18.04 -13.49 -24.38
N LEU A 9 -18.49 -14.50 -25.13
CA LEU A 9 -18.75 -15.83 -24.58
C LEU A 9 -17.47 -16.45 -24.01
N LEU A 10 -16.34 -16.31 -24.72
CA LEU A 10 -15.04 -16.78 -24.24
C LEU A 10 -14.66 -16.11 -22.91
N LEU A 11 -14.79 -14.78 -22.81
CA LEU A 11 -14.53 -14.04 -21.57
C LEU A 11 -15.44 -14.50 -20.43
N SER A 12 -16.71 -14.77 -20.71
CA SER A 12 -17.65 -15.32 -19.72
C SER A 12 -17.22 -16.71 -19.24
N ASN A 13 -16.76 -17.56 -20.15
CA ASN A 13 -16.36 -18.93 -19.83
C ASN A 13 -15.06 -19.00 -19.02
N LEU A 14 -14.16 -18.01 -19.15
CA LEU A 14 -12.97 -17.86 -18.29
C LEU A 14 -13.35 -17.63 -16.81
N MET A 15 -14.56 -17.16 -16.53
CA MET A 15 -15.10 -16.95 -15.18
C MET A 15 -16.00 -18.10 -14.71
N SER A 16 -16.08 -19.20 -15.47
CA SER A 16 -16.94 -20.33 -15.13
C SER A 16 -16.46 -21.03 -13.84
N PRO A 17 -17.39 -21.47 -12.96
CA PRO A 17 -17.04 -22.32 -11.82
C PRO A 17 -16.60 -23.73 -12.23
N ASP A 18 -16.90 -24.16 -13.46
CA ASP A 18 -16.43 -25.44 -14.00
C ASP A 18 -14.99 -25.32 -14.51
N ASN A 19 -14.07 -25.98 -13.80
CA ASN A 19 -12.64 -26.03 -14.13
C ASN A 19 -12.36 -26.51 -15.56
N THR A 20 -13.18 -27.41 -16.10
CA THR A 20 -13.01 -27.95 -17.46
C THR A 20 -13.27 -26.87 -18.49
N VAL A 21 -14.39 -26.14 -18.34
CA VAL A 21 -14.78 -25.03 -19.22
C VAL A 21 -13.77 -23.90 -19.14
N ARG A 22 -13.33 -23.55 -17.92
CA ARG A 22 -12.34 -22.50 -17.71
C ARG A 22 -11.01 -22.84 -18.39
N LYS A 23 -10.48 -24.04 -18.17
CA LYS A 23 -9.19 -24.47 -18.74
C LYS A 23 -9.22 -24.54 -20.27
N GLN A 24 -10.31 -25.05 -20.86
CA GLN A 24 -10.48 -25.05 -22.31
C GLN A 24 -10.55 -23.62 -22.88
N SER A 25 -11.17 -22.70 -22.14
CA SER A 25 -11.27 -21.29 -22.54
C SER A 25 -9.93 -20.56 -22.42
N GLU A 26 -9.12 -20.89 -21.41
CA GLU A 26 -7.75 -20.39 -21.27
C GLU A 26 -6.88 -20.84 -22.45
N GLU A 27 -6.89 -22.13 -22.79
CA GLU A 27 -6.17 -22.66 -23.96
C GLU A 27 -6.63 -21.97 -25.25
N THR A 28 -7.94 -21.80 -25.43
CA THR A 28 -8.48 -21.09 -26.60
C THR A 28 -8.01 -19.64 -26.63
N TYR A 29 -8.08 -18.92 -25.50
CA TYR A 29 -7.61 -17.55 -25.39
C TYR A 29 -6.12 -17.44 -25.72
N ASP A 30 -5.28 -18.36 -25.26
CA ASP A 30 -3.85 -18.35 -25.49
C ASP A 30 -3.48 -18.49 -26.97
N THR A 31 -4.29 -19.20 -27.78
CA THR A 31 -4.08 -19.29 -29.24
C THR A 31 -4.38 -18.00 -30.01
N ILE A 32 -5.11 -17.04 -29.42
CA ILE A 32 -5.47 -15.80 -30.13
C ILE A 32 -4.21 -14.91 -30.24
N PRO A 33 -3.88 -14.39 -31.44
CA PRO A 33 -2.75 -13.49 -31.63
C PRO A 33 -2.85 -12.24 -30.75
N GLY A 34 -1.73 -11.78 -30.19
CA GLY A 34 -1.70 -10.62 -29.29
C GLY A 34 -2.30 -9.35 -29.90
N GLN A 35 -2.06 -9.11 -31.19
CA GLN A 35 -2.62 -7.97 -31.92
C GLN A 35 -4.15 -7.99 -31.92
N THR A 36 -4.74 -9.17 -32.17
CA THR A 36 -6.19 -9.38 -32.14
C THR A 36 -6.74 -9.28 -30.73
N LYS A 37 -6.03 -9.81 -29.72
CA LYS A 37 -6.41 -9.70 -28.30
C LYS A 37 -6.61 -8.25 -27.89
N ILE A 38 -5.67 -7.35 -28.21
CA ILE A 38 -5.79 -5.93 -27.85
C ILE A 38 -7.09 -5.32 -28.39
N SER A 39 -7.38 -5.53 -29.68
CA SER A 39 -8.59 -4.98 -30.30
C SER A 39 -9.87 -5.54 -29.66
N PHE A 40 -9.94 -6.86 -29.45
CA PHE A 40 -11.14 -7.50 -28.89
C PHE A 40 -11.37 -7.13 -27.43
N LEU A 41 -10.31 -7.06 -26.62
CA LEU A 41 -10.38 -6.65 -25.22
C LEU A 41 -10.80 -5.19 -25.09
N LEU A 42 -10.21 -4.29 -25.88
CA LEU A 42 -10.56 -2.86 -25.85
C LEU A 42 -12.03 -2.66 -26.27
N GLN A 43 -12.50 -3.38 -27.29
CA GLN A 43 -13.90 -3.35 -27.69
C GLN A 43 -14.84 -3.94 -26.63
N ALA A 44 -14.43 -4.99 -25.90
CA ALA A 44 -15.20 -5.54 -24.78
C ALA A 44 -15.39 -4.52 -23.65
N ILE A 45 -14.33 -3.80 -23.29
CA ILE A 45 -14.36 -2.77 -22.25
C ILE A 45 -15.31 -1.63 -22.64
N ARG A 46 -15.27 -1.20 -23.91
CA ARG A 46 -16.06 -0.07 -24.42
C ARG A 46 -17.54 -0.37 -24.66
N ASP A 47 -17.91 -1.64 -24.82
CA ASP A 47 -19.27 -2.01 -25.17
C ASP A 47 -20.22 -1.72 -23.99
N ALA A 48 -21.01 -0.66 -24.09
CA ALA A 48 -21.99 -0.28 -23.09
C ALA A 48 -23.02 -1.38 -22.78
N SER A 49 -23.27 -2.30 -23.73
CA SER A 49 -24.20 -3.41 -23.58
C SER A 49 -23.59 -4.68 -22.96
N ALA A 50 -22.26 -4.75 -22.85
CA ALA A 50 -21.59 -5.88 -22.22
C ALA A 50 -21.80 -5.88 -20.70
N ALA A 51 -21.90 -7.08 -20.13
CA ALA A 51 -21.99 -7.29 -18.68
C ALA A 51 -20.74 -6.74 -17.97
N GLU A 52 -20.90 -6.23 -16.75
CA GLU A 52 -19.81 -5.57 -16.03
C GLU A 52 -18.66 -6.54 -15.74
N GLU A 53 -18.95 -7.80 -15.43
CA GLU A 53 -17.97 -8.86 -15.19
C GLU A 53 -17.10 -9.12 -16.42
N VAL A 54 -17.72 -9.09 -17.61
CA VAL A 54 -17.01 -9.25 -18.90
C VAL A 54 -16.07 -8.07 -19.13
N LYS A 55 -16.51 -6.84 -18.84
CA LYS A 55 -15.65 -5.64 -18.91
C LYS A 55 -14.50 -5.71 -17.93
N GLN A 56 -14.77 -6.14 -16.69
CA GLN A 56 -13.74 -6.29 -15.66
C GLN A 56 -12.68 -7.32 -16.10
N MET A 57 -13.11 -8.49 -16.58
CA MET A 57 -12.21 -9.52 -17.09
C MET A 57 -11.39 -9.00 -18.28
N ALA A 58 -12.03 -8.35 -19.25
CA ALA A 58 -11.34 -7.78 -20.40
C ALA A 58 -10.28 -6.74 -19.99
N ALA A 59 -10.60 -5.86 -19.04
CA ALA A 59 -9.67 -4.85 -18.54
C ALA A 59 -8.46 -5.48 -17.82
N VAL A 60 -8.68 -6.50 -16.98
CA VAL A 60 -7.61 -7.23 -16.29
C VAL A 60 -6.70 -7.94 -17.29
N LEU A 61 -7.28 -8.63 -18.29
CA LEU A 61 -6.52 -9.33 -19.32
C LEU A 61 -5.72 -8.37 -20.22
N LEU A 62 -6.29 -7.19 -20.54
CA LEU A 62 -5.58 -6.18 -21.34
C LEU A 62 -4.41 -5.60 -20.57
N ARG A 63 -4.58 -5.26 -19.28
CA ARG A 63 -3.47 -4.82 -18.43
C ARG A 63 -2.38 -5.88 -18.39
N ARG A 64 -2.74 -7.15 -18.13
CA ARG A 64 -1.78 -8.27 -18.06
C ARG A 64 -1.01 -8.44 -19.37
N LEU A 65 -1.70 -8.36 -20.51
CA LEU A 65 -1.08 -8.46 -21.84
C LEU A 65 -0.03 -7.34 -22.06
N LEU A 66 -0.36 -6.11 -21.67
CA LEU A 66 0.57 -4.97 -21.75
C LEU A 66 1.70 -5.07 -20.73
N SER A 67 1.53 -5.74 -19.60
CA SER A 67 2.64 -5.96 -18.65
C SER A 67 3.57 -7.09 -19.09
N SER A 68 3.04 -8.21 -19.60
CA SER A 68 3.83 -9.42 -19.85
C SER A 68 4.39 -9.54 -21.26
N SER A 69 3.78 -8.87 -22.23
CA SER A 69 4.03 -9.13 -23.66
C SER A 69 4.04 -7.85 -24.49
N PHE A 70 4.34 -6.70 -23.87
CA PHE A 70 4.39 -5.41 -24.56
C PHE A 70 5.29 -5.45 -25.78
N GLU A 71 6.57 -5.81 -25.61
CA GLU A 71 7.61 -5.78 -26.64
C GLU A 71 7.27 -6.60 -27.89
N GLU A 72 6.56 -7.72 -27.70
CA GLU A 72 6.13 -8.59 -28.80
C GLU A 72 4.89 -8.04 -29.52
N VAL A 73 3.95 -7.49 -28.76
CA VAL A 73 2.62 -7.20 -29.26
C VAL A 73 2.45 -5.75 -29.71
N TYR A 74 2.76 -4.78 -28.86
CA TYR A 74 2.40 -3.38 -29.13
C TYR A 74 3.28 -2.74 -30.22
N PRO A 75 4.63 -2.86 -30.20
CA PRO A 75 5.48 -2.34 -31.27
C PRO A 75 5.23 -2.96 -32.64
N SER A 76 4.69 -4.19 -32.71
CA SER A 76 4.37 -4.87 -33.97
C SER A 76 3.07 -4.38 -34.61
N LEU A 77 2.26 -3.59 -33.90
CA LEU A 77 1.07 -2.94 -34.45
C LEU A 77 1.44 -1.78 -35.37
N ALA A 78 0.61 -1.53 -36.38
CA ALA A 78 0.73 -0.35 -37.21
C ALA A 78 0.52 0.94 -36.39
N ILE A 79 1.23 2.02 -36.76
CA ILE A 79 1.28 3.28 -35.98
C ILE A 79 -0.12 3.93 -35.83
N ASP A 80 -0.97 3.79 -36.84
CA ASP A 80 -2.36 4.24 -36.80
C ASP A 80 -3.18 3.46 -35.77
N VAL A 81 -2.98 2.14 -35.67
CA VAL A 81 -3.61 1.29 -34.66
C VAL A 81 -3.12 1.64 -33.25
N GLN A 82 -1.80 1.84 -33.06
CA GLN A 82 -1.24 2.30 -31.79
C GLN A 82 -1.85 3.65 -31.36
N THR A 83 -2.01 4.57 -32.31
CA THR A 83 -2.62 5.89 -32.05
C THR A 83 -4.11 5.78 -31.74
N ALA A 84 -4.83 4.89 -32.43
CA ALA A 84 -6.22 4.59 -32.13
C ALA A 84 -6.39 4.03 -30.70
N ILE A 85 -5.58 3.04 -30.30
CA ILE A 85 -5.62 2.46 -28.95
C ILE A 85 -5.44 3.54 -27.87
N ARG A 86 -4.42 4.39 -28.01
CA ARG A 86 -4.16 5.51 -27.09
C ARG A 86 -5.36 6.45 -27.00
N THR A 87 -5.91 6.84 -28.14
CA THR A 87 -7.08 7.75 -28.21
C THR A 87 -8.31 7.12 -27.56
N GLU A 88 -8.57 5.85 -27.85
CA GLU A 88 -9.72 5.11 -27.34
C GLU A 88 -9.64 4.84 -25.85
N LEU A 89 -8.45 4.58 -25.30
CA LEU A 89 -8.26 4.44 -23.85
C LEU A 89 -8.64 5.72 -23.11
N LEU A 90 -8.17 6.89 -23.57
CA LEU A 90 -8.51 8.17 -22.94
C LEU A 90 -10.01 8.47 -23.05
N ALA A 91 -10.59 8.26 -24.24
CA ALA A 91 -12.02 8.44 -24.46
C ALA A 91 -12.88 7.47 -23.61
N GLY A 92 -12.39 6.25 -23.38
CA GLY A 92 -13.00 5.27 -22.50
C GLY A 92 -13.03 5.75 -21.06
N ILE A 93 -11.93 6.28 -20.54
CA ILE A 93 -11.87 6.84 -19.17
C ILE A 93 -12.86 8.01 -19.01
N GLN A 94 -13.00 8.85 -20.04
CA GLN A 94 -13.89 10.00 -20.02
C GLN A 94 -15.38 9.63 -20.03
N SER A 95 -15.74 8.61 -20.82
CA SER A 95 -17.14 8.22 -21.01
C SER A 95 -17.62 7.12 -20.05
N GLU A 96 -16.71 6.47 -19.33
CA GLU A 96 -17.06 5.43 -18.37
C GLU A 96 -17.93 5.97 -17.22
N VAL A 97 -18.89 5.16 -16.77
CA VAL A 97 -19.83 5.49 -15.69
C VAL A 97 -19.48 4.69 -14.43
N SER A 98 -19.07 3.43 -14.55
CA SER A 98 -18.67 2.60 -13.41
C SER A 98 -17.29 3.03 -12.90
N SER A 99 -17.22 3.48 -11.65
CA SER A 99 -15.94 3.80 -10.99
C SER A 99 -14.98 2.60 -10.99
N ASN A 100 -15.50 1.38 -10.85
CA ASN A 100 -14.70 0.16 -10.86
C ASN A 100 -14.06 -0.08 -12.23
N ILE A 101 -14.83 0.01 -13.31
CA ILE A 101 -14.28 -0.12 -14.67
C ILE A 101 -13.33 1.03 -14.97
N ARG A 102 -13.67 2.26 -14.61
CA ARG A 102 -12.81 3.44 -14.83
C ARG A 102 -11.43 3.26 -14.21
N LYS A 103 -11.35 2.76 -12.97
CA LYS A 103 -10.08 2.44 -12.30
C LYS A 103 -9.27 1.41 -13.07
N LYS A 104 -9.90 0.34 -13.56
CA LYS A 104 -9.22 -0.69 -14.37
C LYS A 104 -8.74 -0.14 -15.72
N VAL A 105 -9.48 0.77 -16.35
CA VAL A 105 -9.00 1.43 -17.60
C VAL A 105 -7.86 2.41 -17.30
N CYS A 106 -7.90 3.12 -16.17
CA CYS A 106 -6.79 3.94 -15.70
C CYS A 106 -5.52 3.10 -15.44
N ASP A 107 -5.68 1.90 -14.87
CA ASP A 107 -4.58 0.97 -14.69
C ASP A 107 -3.94 0.55 -16.02
N ILE A 108 -4.75 0.27 -17.04
CA ILE A 108 -4.28 -0.03 -18.41
C ILE A 108 -3.54 1.17 -19.01
N ALA A 109 -4.08 2.38 -18.84
CA ALA A 109 -3.45 3.60 -19.34
C ALA A 109 -2.11 3.86 -18.65
N ALA A 110 -2.00 3.64 -17.34
CA ALA A 110 -0.74 3.75 -16.60
C ALA A 110 0.27 2.69 -17.05
N GLU A 111 -0.17 1.45 -17.27
CA GLU A 111 0.67 0.37 -17.76
C GLU A 111 1.21 0.64 -19.17
N LEU A 112 0.33 1.10 -20.07
CA LEU A 112 0.75 1.51 -21.41
C LEU A 112 1.73 2.67 -21.36
N SER A 113 1.47 3.68 -20.53
CA SER A 113 2.36 4.84 -20.38
C SER A 113 3.74 4.44 -19.88
N ARG A 114 3.84 3.46 -18.97
CA ARG A 114 5.11 2.95 -18.46
C ARG A 114 5.98 2.36 -19.57
N ASN A 115 5.36 1.60 -20.47
CA ASN A 115 6.05 0.99 -21.59
C ASN A 115 6.31 1.95 -22.77
N LEU A 116 5.72 3.15 -22.75
CA LEU A 116 5.92 4.20 -23.75
C LEU A 116 6.93 5.28 -23.31
N ILE A 117 7.76 4.96 -22.31
CA ILE A 117 8.98 5.71 -22.01
C ILE A 117 10.14 5.02 -22.74
N ASP A 118 10.85 5.75 -23.60
CA ASP A 118 12.01 5.19 -24.31
C ASP A 118 13.28 5.13 -23.44
N ASP A 119 14.35 4.54 -23.98
CA ASP A 119 15.63 4.39 -23.30
C ASP A 119 16.27 5.73 -22.88
N ASP A 120 15.94 6.83 -23.58
CA ASP A 120 16.38 8.19 -23.26
C ASP A 120 15.45 8.90 -22.25
N GLY A 121 14.42 8.20 -21.78
CA GLY A 121 13.43 8.70 -20.84
C GLY A 121 12.40 9.65 -21.45
N ASN A 122 12.24 9.69 -22.78
CA ASN A 122 11.21 10.48 -23.43
C ASN A 122 9.86 9.75 -23.37
N ASN A 123 8.80 10.50 -23.03
CA ASN A 123 7.44 10.00 -23.12
C ASN A 123 6.94 10.07 -24.58
N GLN A 124 6.61 8.91 -25.16
CA GLN A 124 6.10 8.76 -26.53
C GLN A 124 4.59 8.98 -26.67
N TRP A 125 3.89 9.27 -25.57
CA TRP A 125 2.45 9.52 -25.47
C TRP A 125 2.14 10.86 -24.80
N PRO A 126 2.50 12.01 -25.40
CA PRO A 126 2.28 13.33 -24.78
C PRO A 126 0.80 13.64 -24.48
N GLU A 127 -0.14 13.02 -25.19
CA GLU A 127 -1.58 13.17 -24.97
C GLU A 127 -2.03 12.68 -23.59
N ILE A 128 -1.34 11.70 -22.96
CA ILE A 128 -1.65 11.29 -21.59
C ILE A 128 -1.36 12.40 -20.59
N LEU A 129 -0.28 13.17 -20.80
CA LEU A 129 0.08 14.29 -19.92
C LEU A 129 -0.96 15.40 -20.04
N LYS A 130 -1.39 15.70 -21.27
CA LYS A 130 -2.51 16.63 -21.51
C LYS A 130 -3.78 16.15 -20.81
N PHE A 131 -4.13 14.87 -20.95
CA PHE A 131 -5.28 14.28 -20.28
C PHE A 131 -5.20 14.42 -18.76
N LEU A 132 -4.05 14.14 -18.14
CA LEU A 132 -3.84 14.29 -16.70
C LEU A 132 -4.09 15.73 -16.25
N PHE A 133 -3.44 16.71 -16.90
CA PHE A 133 -3.59 18.12 -16.52
C PHE A 133 -5.00 18.64 -16.73
N ASP A 134 -5.65 18.31 -17.85
CA ASP A 134 -7.02 18.74 -18.12
C ASP A 134 -8.00 18.08 -17.12
N SER A 135 -7.77 16.81 -16.77
CA SER A 135 -8.64 16.03 -15.87
C SER A 135 -8.54 16.45 -14.41
N VAL A 136 -7.34 16.76 -13.88
CA VAL A 136 -7.20 17.23 -12.49
C VAL A 136 -7.83 18.61 -12.29
N ASN A 137 -7.87 19.44 -13.34
CA ASN A 137 -8.51 20.76 -13.30
C ASN A 137 -10.01 20.72 -13.67
N SER A 138 -10.56 19.53 -13.94
CA SER A 138 -11.97 19.36 -14.30
C SER A 138 -12.89 19.57 -13.09
N GLN A 139 -14.11 20.04 -13.33
CA GLN A 139 -15.17 20.04 -12.31
C GLN A 139 -15.72 18.64 -12.05
N ASP A 140 -15.49 17.69 -12.96
CA ASP A 140 -15.90 16.29 -12.80
C ASP A 140 -14.96 15.58 -11.81
N VAL A 141 -15.51 15.21 -10.65
CA VAL A 141 -14.81 14.44 -9.61
C VAL A 141 -14.24 13.14 -10.17
N SER A 142 -14.98 12.46 -11.06
CA SER A 142 -14.57 11.17 -11.61
C SER A 142 -13.33 11.28 -12.50
N LEU A 143 -13.18 12.40 -13.23
CA LEU A 143 -11.97 12.67 -14.02
C LEU A 143 -10.78 13.04 -13.13
N ARG A 144 -11.02 13.82 -12.07
CA ARG A 144 -10.00 14.13 -11.08
C ARG A 144 -9.47 12.85 -10.40
N GLU A 145 -10.37 11.95 -10.02
CA GLU A 145 -10.01 10.61 -9.51
C GLU A 145 -9.19 9.83 -10.53
N ALA A 146 -9.65 9.75 -11.79
CA ALA A 146 -8.96 9.02 -12.84
C ALA A 146 -7.51 9.50 -13.04
N ALA A 147 -7.31 10.81 -13.07
CA ALA A 147 -5.99 11.40 -13.26
C ALA A 147 -5.05 11.12 -12.09
N LEU A 148 -5.53 11.28 -10.86
CA LEU A 148 -4.76 10.92 -9.66
C LEU A 148 -4.47 9.41 -9.60
N HIS A 149 -5.39 8.56 -10.08
CA HIS A 149 -5.22 7.10 -10.11
C HIS A 149 -4.14 6.66 -11.11
N ILE A 150 -4.09 7.29 -12.29
CA ILE A 150 -3.03 7.06 -13.28
C ILE A 150 -1.68 7.52 -12.70
N PHE A 151 -1.63 8.72 -12.13
CA PHE A 151 -0.40 9.26 -11.57
C PHE A 151 0.09 8.46 -10.36
N TRP A 152 -0.81 7.96 -9.52
CA TRP A 152 -0.48 7.05 -8.41
C TRP A 152 0.14 5.73 -8.91
N ASN A 153 -0.43 5.12 -9.95
CA ASN A 153 0.09 3.88 -10.53
C ASN A 153 1.44 4.05 -11.25
N PHE A 154 1.65 5.20 -11.90
CA PHE A 154 2.90 5.49 -12.60
C PHE A 154 3.34 6.96 -12.42
N PRO A 155 4.02 7.28 -11.30
CA PRO A 155 4.48 8.64 -11.03
C PRO A 155 5.59 9.12 -11.99
N GLY A 156 6.31 8.18 -12.61
CA GLY A 156 7.37 8.44 -13.60
C GLY A 156 6.87 8.84 -14.99
N ILE A 157 5.56 9.11 -15.16
CA ILE A 157 4.93 9.40 -16.45
C ILE A 157 5.52 10.61 -17.19
N PHE A 158 6.20 11.51 -16.50
CA PHE A 158 6.84 12.68 -17.11
C PHE A 158 8.19 12.37 -17.75
N GLY A 159 8.78 11.21 -17.49
CA GLY A 159 10.12 10.86 -17.98
C GLY A 159 11.15 11.95 -17.68
N ASN A 160 11.95 12.30 -18.68
CA ASN A 160 12.96 13.36 -18.59
C ASN A 160 12.39 14.78 -18.45
N GLN A 161 11.07 14.97 -18.60
CA GLN A 161 10.40 16.26 -18.40
C GLN A 161 9.97 16.49 -16.95
N GLN A 162 10.18 15.53 -16.03
CA GLN A 162 9.75 15.64 -14.63
C GLN A 162 10.23 16.94 -13.96
N GLN A 163 11.47 17.35 -14.21
CA GLN A 163 12.02 18.57 -13.63
C GLN A 163 11.31 19.84 -14.11
N HIS A 164 10.80 19.85 -15.34
CA HIS A 164 10.04 20.97 -15.88
C HIS A 164 8.66 21.09 -15.21
N TYR A 165 8.01 19.96 -14.93
CA TYR A 165 6.67 19.92 -14.34
C TYR A 165 6.64 19.89 -12.81
N MET A 166 7.79 19.93 -12.14
CA MET A 166 7.91 19.73 -10.69
C MET A 166 6.95 20.60 -9.86
N GLU A 167 6.91 21.90 -10.14
CA GLU A 167 6.04 22.85 -9.43
C GLU A 167 4.55 22.60 -9.72
N VAL A 168 4.24 22.14 -10.93
CA VAL A 168 2.87 21.83 -11.35
C VAL A 168 2.39 20.58 -10.62
N ILE A 169 3.20 19.52 -10.58
CA ILE A 169 2.92 18.27 -9.84
C ILE A 169 2.68 18.59 -8.37
N LYS A 170 3.57 19.39 -7.76
CA LYS A 170 3.44 19.77 -6.36
C LYS A 170 2.15 20.54 -6.09
N ARG A 171 1.85 21.57 -6.88
CA ARG A 171 0.62 22.37 -6.75
C ARG A 171 -0.63 21.51 -6.89
N MET A 172 -0.63 20.61 -7.87
CA MET A 172 -1.70 19.66 -8.13
C MET A 172 -1.99 18.80 -6.88
N LEU A 173 -0.96 18.17 -6.31
CA LEU A 173 -1.11 17.32 -5.11
C LEU A 173 -1.58 18.12 -3.89
N VAL A 174 -1.04 19.32 -3.66
CA VAL A 174 -1.50 20.22 -2.58
C VAL A 174 -2.99 20.54 -2.73
N GLN A 175 -3.40 20.98 -3.92
CA GLN A 175 -4.79 21.36 -4.18
C GLN A 175 -5.75 20.18 -3.97
N CYS A 176 -5.41 19.00 -4.48
CA CYS A 176 -6.25 17.81 -4.31
C CYS A 176 -6.31 17.33 -2.85
N MET A 177 -5.21 17.39 -2.10
CA MET A 177 -5.24 17.09 -0.66
C MET A 177 -6.03 18.10 0.17
N GLN A 178 -6.23 19.31 -0.34
CA GLN A 178 -7.04 20.36 0.30
C GLN A 178 -8.52 20.34 -0.11
N ASP A 179 -8.93 19.44 -1.00
CA ASP A 179 -10.32 19.32 -1.44
C ASP A 179 -11.21 18.83 -0.29
N GLN A 180 -11.88 19.76 0.40
CA GLN A 180 -12.73 19.45 1.55
C GLN A 180 -14.01 18.72 1.17
N GLU A 181 -14.51 18.94 -0.05
CA GLU A 181 -15.77 18.39 -0.54
C GLU A 181 -15.65 16.91 -0.90
N ASN A 182 -14.45 16.48 -1.33
CA ASN A 182 -14.23 15.14 -1.88
C ASN A 182 -13.15 14.36 -1.11
N PRO A 183 -13.52 13.60 -0.06
CA PRO A 183 -12.57 12.80 0.72
C PRO A 183 -11.75 11.81 -0.12
N GLN A 184 -12.38 11.21 -1.14
CA GLN A 184 -11.71 10.24 -2.01
C GLN A 184 -10.57 10.89 -2.82
N ILE A 185 -10.74 12.14 -3.24
CA ILE A 185 -9.69 12.92 -3.93
C ILE A 185 -8.51 13.16 -2.98
N ARG A 186 -8.76 13.48 -1.71
CA ARG A 186 -7.69 13.65 -0.71
C ARG A 186 -6.92 12.37 -0.48
N THR A 187 -7.62 11.26 -0.25
CA THR A 187 -7.02 9.93 -0.08
C THR A 187 -6.14 9.57 -1.28
N LEU A 188 -6.67 9.71 -2.49
CA LEU A 188 -5.95 9.34 -3.70
C LEU A 188 -4.77 10.28 -3.99
N ALA A 189 -4.90 11.57 -3.70
CA ALA A 189 -3.80 12.52 -3.81
C ALA A 189 -2.67 12.23 -2.80
N ALA A 190 -3.01 11.84 -1.58
CA ALA A 190 -2.02 11.44 -0.58
C ALA A 190 -1.27 10.17 -1.00
N ARG A 191 -1.99 9.16 -1.53
CA ARG A 191 -1.37 7.94 -2.10
C ARG A 191 -0.49 8.26 -3.31
N ALA A 192 -0.94 9.14 -4.20
CA ALA A 192 -0.16 9.57 -5.34
C ALA A 192 1.11 10.33 -4.91
N ALA A 193 1.01 11.20 -3.90
CA ALA A 193 2.15 11.90 -3.33
C ALA A 193 3.16 10.93 -2.70
N ALA A 194 2.68 9.92 -1.97
CA ALA A 194 3.53 8.86 -1.42
C ALA A 194 4.23 8.05 -2.51
N SER A 195 3.48 7.60 -3.53
CA SER A 195 4.03 6.87 -4.68
C SER A 195 5.09 7.69 -5.44
N PHE A 196 4.86 9.00 -5.60
CA PHE A 196 5.84 9.91 -6.22
C PHE A 196 7.11 10.08 -5.38
N VAL A 197 6.98 10.17 -4.05
CA VAL A 197 8.11 10.20 -3.11
C VAL A 197 8.93 8.91 -3.21
N LEU A 198 8.27 7.75 -3.18
CA LEU A 198 8.91 6.43 -3.27
C LEU A 198 9.64 6.25 -4.61
N SER A 199 9.02 6.66 -5.72
CA SER A 199 9.64 6.63 -7.06
C SER A 199 10.88 7.53 -7.18
N ASN A 200 11.09 8.44 -6.22
CA ASN A 200 12.20 9.40 -6.20
C ASN A 200 13.05 9.30 -4.92
N GLU A 201 13.07 8.13 -4.26
CA GLU A 201 13.74 7.90 -2.97
C GLU A 201 15.21 8.37 -2.92
N SER A 202 15.94 8.23 -4.03
CA SER A 202 17.35 8.60 -4.15
C SER A 202 17.56 10.11 -4.35
N ASN A 203 16.54 10.85 -4.77
CA ASN A 203 16.62 12.28 -5.08
C ASN A 203 16.34 13.14 -3.84
N THR A 204 17.36 13.30 -2.99
CA THR A 204 17.24 14.06 -1.73
C THR A 204 16.79 15.52 -1.92
N ALA A 205 17.16 16.17 -3.03
CA ALA A 205 16.75 17.54 -3.31
C ALA A 205 15.25 17.63 -3.58
N LEU A 206 14.71 16.67 -4.35
CA LEU A 206 13.27 16.53 -4.60
C LEU A 206 12.53 16.22 -3.30
N LEU A 207 12.98 15.24 -2.52
CA LEU A 207 12.35 14.90 -1.24
C LEU A 207 12.24 16.11 -0.31
N LYS A 208 13.29 16.95 -0.25
CA LYS A 208 13.25 18.20 0.51
C LYS A 208 12.22 19.17 -0.07
N HIS A 209 12.16 19.30 -1.39
CA HIS A 209 11.22 20.19 -2.07
C HIS A 209 9.75 19.78 -1.85
N PHE A 210 9.46 18.49 -1.73
CA PHE A 210 8.11 17.95 -1.51
C PHE A 210 7.73 17.78 -0.03
N SER A 211 8.64 18.09 0.92
CA SER A 211 8.43 17.84 2.35
C SER A 211 7.23 18.56 2.98
N ASP A 212 6.73 19.62 2.34
CA ASP A 212 5.52 20.35 2.73
C ASP A 212 4.22 19.62 2.35
N LEU A 213 4.28 18.56 1.54
CA LEU A 213 3.15 17.64 1.33
C LEU A 213 2.90 16.72 2.53
N LEU A 214 3.94 16.45 3.33
CA LEU A 214 3.88 15.46 4.41
C LEU A 214 2.76 15.74 5.43
N PRO A 215 2.51 16.97 5.91
CA PRO A 215 1.36 17.23 6.78
C PRO A 215 0.01 16.84 6.16
N GLY A 216 -0.16 17.06 4.84
CA GLY A 216 -1.36 16.66 4.11
C GLY A 216 -1.50 15.14 4.00
N ILE A 217 -0.40 14.43 3.79
CA ILE A 217 -0.37 12.96 3.81
C ILE A 217 -0.77 12.44 5.20
N LEU A 218 -0.20 12.99 6.28
CA LEU A 218 -0.54 12.59 7.65
C LEU A 218 -2.01 12.87 8.00
N GLN A 219 -2.56 13.99 7.53
CA GLN A 219 -3.98 14.29 7.68
C GLN A 219 -4.84 13.26 6.93
N ALA A 220 -4.48 12.92 5.69
CA ALA A 220 -5.20 11.92 4.90
C ALA A 220 -5.14 10.52 5.53
N VAL A 221 -4.00 10.11 6.10
CA VAL A 221 -3.87 8.87 6.89
C VAL A 221 -4.87 8.87 8.05
N ASN A 222 -4.89 9.93 8.85
CA ASN A 222 -5.82 10.04 9.96
C ASN A 222 -7.28 9.91 9.48
N GLU A 223 -7.67 10.70 8.48
CA GLU A 223 -9.05 10.71 7.98
C GLU A 223 -9.48 9.41 7.32
N SER A 224 -8.60 8.75 6.56
CA SER A 224 -8.92 7.49 5.87
C SER A 224 -9.07 6.34 6.85
N CYS A 225 -8.22 6.26 7.89
CA CYS A 225 -8.32 5.23 8.92
C CYS A 225 -9.69 5.24 9.61
N TYR A 226 -10.19 6.41 10.04
CA TYR A 226 -11.53 6.53 10.65
C TYR A 226 -12.70 6.31 9.69
N ARG A 227 -12.42 6.14 8.39
CA ARG A 227 -13.40 5.72 7.37
C ARG A 227 -13.28 4.24 6.99
N GLY A 228 -12.41 3.49 7.68
CA GLY A 228 -12.14 2.08 7.38
C GLY A 228 -11.21 1.86 6.19
N ASP A 229 -10.45 2.87 5.76
CA ASP A 229 -9.50 2.78 4.64
C ASP A 229 -8.05 2.92 5.13
N ASP A 230 -7.31 1.81 5.09
CA ASP A 230 -5.91 1.70 5.50
C ASP A 230 -4.91 2.00 4.37
N SER A 231 -5.38 2.36 3.17
CA SER A 231 -4.53 2.45 1.99
C SER A 231 -3.47 3.56 2.06
N VAL A 232 -3.79 4.71 2.67
CA VAL A 232 -2.80 5.79 2.88
C VAL A 232 -1.82 5.41 4.01
N LEU A 233 -2.29 4.67 5.02
CA LEU A 233 -1.44 4.20 6.11
C LEU A 233 -0.41 3.18 5.60
N LYS A 234 -0.82 2.26 4.71
CA LYS A 234 0.11 1.37 3.99
C LYS A 234 1.16 2.17 3.23
N SER A 235 0.77 3.22 2.52
CA SER A 235 1.73 4.13 1.86
C SER A 235 2.67 4.84 2.83
N LEU A 236 2.24 5.13 4.06
CA LEU A 236 3.11 5.70 5.09
C LEU A 236 4.14 4.68 5.62
N VAL A 237 3.75 3.41 5.77
CA VAL A 237 4.67 2.31 6.08
C VAL A 237 5.71 2.16 4.97
N GLU A 238 5.31 2.16 3.70
CA GLU A 238 6.23 2.11 2.56
C GLU A 238 7.23 3.28 2.57
N ILE A 239 6.77 4.51 2.90
CA ILE A 239 7.68 5.66 3.05
C ILE A 239 8.67 5.44 4.20
N ALA A 240 8.22 4.91 5.33
CA ALA A 240 9.08 4.61 6.48
C ALA A 240 10.14 3.55 6.14
N ASP A 241 9.80 2.59 5.28
CA ASP A 241 10.72 1.54 4.84
C ASP A 241 11.74 2.07 3.83
N THR A 242 11.25 2.59 2.70
CA THR A 242 12.06 2.90 1.53
C THR A 242 12.67 4.31 1.59
N ALA A 243 11.91 5.31 2.05
CA ALA A 243 12.31 6.72 2.02
C ALA A 243 12.22 7.45 3.38
N PRO A 244 12.71 6.88 4.51
CA PRO A 244 12.44 7.40 5.86
C PRO A 244 12.97 8.82 6.10
N LYS A 245 14.00 9.24 5.35
CA LYS A 245 14.55 10.61 5.46
C LYS A 245 13.54 11.69 5.04
N TYR A 246 12.56 11.35 4.19
CA TYR A 246 11.46 12.24 3.82
C TYR A 246 10.60 12.63 5.03
N LEU A 247 10.46 11.73 6.01
CA LEU A 247 9.67 11.97 7.23
C LEU A 247 10.34 12.92 8.21
N ARG A 248 11.65 13.16 8.09
CA ARG A 248 12.45 13.93 9.05
C ARG A 248 11.86 15.30 9.44
N PRO A 249 11.32 16.13 8.53
CA PRO A 249 10.80 17.45 8.89
C PRO A 249 9.57 17.41 9.81
N ASN A 250 8.79 16.31 9.78
CA ASN A 250 7.59 16.14 10.60
C ASN A 250 7.61 14.83 11.39
N LEU A 251 8.80 14.31 11.73
CA LEU A 251 8.93 12.98 12.34
C LEU A 251 8.15 12.85 13.64
N GLU A 252 8.18 13.86 14.51
CA GLU A 252 7.38 13.89 15.74
C GLU A 252 5.88 13.74 15.41
N ALA A 253 5.36 14.49 14.43
CA ALA A 253 3.95 14.41 14.05
C ALA A 253 3.59 13.04 13.44
N THR A 254 4.46 12.46 12.63
CA THR A 254 4.29 11.10 12.10
C THR A 254 4.16 10.09 13.24
N LEU A 255 5.10 10.12 14.19
CA LEU A 255 5.12 9.19 15.31
C LEU A 255 3.92 9.39 16.26
N GLN A 256 3.53 10.63 16.54
CA GLN A 256 2.34 10.92 17.36
C GLN A 256 1.07 10.42 16.70
N LEU A 257 0.95 10.54 15.37
CA LEU A 257 -0.18 9.98 14.63
C LEU A 257 -0.19 8.45 14.69
N SER A 258 0.97 7.81 14.45
CA SER A 258 1.11 6.35 14.55
C SER A 258 0.70 5.83 15.93
N LEU A 259 1.18 6.46 17.01
CA LEU A 259 0.79 6.11 18.38
C LEU A 259 -0.72 6.30 18.61
N LYS A 260 -1.28 7.43 18.16
CA LYS A 260 -2.71 7.71 18.29
C LYS A 260 -3.55 6.62 17.62
N LEU A 261 -3.23 6.26 16.38
CA LEU A 261 -3.99 5.26 15.62
C LEU A 261 -3.81 3.86 16.22
N CYS A 262 -2.60 3.50 16.64
CA CYS A 262 -2.32 2.23 17.31
C CYS A 262 -3.13 2.03 18.60
N ALA A 263 -3.30 3.10 19.39
CA ALA A 263 -3.98 3.08 20.68
C ALA A 263 -5.52 3.19 20.58
N ASP A 264 -6.07 3.54 19.42
CA ASP A 264 -7.51 3.76 19.26
C ASP A 264 -8.26 2.44 19.04
N THR A 265 -8.95 1.97 20.08
CA THR A 265 -9.72 0.72 20.06
C THR A 265 -10.98 0.79 19.18
N ASN A 266 -11.30 1.94 18.57
CA ASN A 266 -12.36 2.03 17.57
C ASN A 266 -11.90 1.65 16.15
N LEU A 267 -10.58 1.49 15.95
CA LEU A 267 -10.00 1.05 14.68
C LEU A 267 -9.82 -0.47 14.66
N THR A 268 -9.75 -1.05 13.47
CA THR A 268 -9.54 -2.50 13.32
C THR A 268 -8.13 -2.92 13.75
N ASN A 269 -7.95 -4.20 14.10
CA ASN A 269 -6.63 -4.76 14.44
C ASN A 269 -5.60 -4.48 13.34
N MET A 270 -5.94 -4.75 12.08
CA MET A 270 -5.10 -4.43 10.92
C MET A 270 -4.66 -2.96 10.87
N GLN A 271 -5.57 -2.00 11.12
CA GLN A 271 -5.22 -0.57 11.12
C GLN A 271 -4.30 -0.20 12.28
N ARG A 272 -4.54 -0.75 13.47
CA ARG A 272 -3.72 -0.52 14.67
C ARG A 272 -2.32 -1.12 14.49
N GLN A 273 -2.24 -2.34 13.97
CA GLN A 273 -0.99 -3.05 13.64
C GLN A 273 -0.19 -2.31 12.56
N LEU A 274 -0.83 -1.82 11.48
CA LEU A 274 -0.15 -0.99 10.48
C LEU A 274 0.37 0.33 11.04
N ALA A 275 -0.38 0.96 11.95
CA ALA A 275 0.05 2.19 12.61
C ALA A 275 1.29 1.95 13.48
N LEU A 276 1.30 0.81 14.16
CA LEU A 276 2.46 0.31 14.88
C LEU A 276 3.64 0.02 13.95
N GLU A 277 3.40 -0.65 12.84
CA GLU A 277 4.44 -1.04 11.88
C GLU A 277 5.25 0.18 11.41
N VAL A 278 4.64 1.36 11.22
CA VAL A 278 5.37 2.61 10.91
C VAL A 278 6.52 2.89 11.91
N ILE A 279 6.28 2.69 13.21
CA ILE A 279 7.27 2.93 14.27
C ILE A 279 8.33 1.83 14.26
N VAL A 280 7.91 0.57 14.09
CA VAL A 280 8.80 -0.59 14.03
C VAL A 280 9.75 -0.45 12.83
N THR A 281 9.23 -0.21 11.63
CA THR A 281 10.01 0.01 10.42
C THR A 281 11.00 1.16 10.60
N LEU A 282 10.59 2.30 11.18
CA LEU A 282 11.52 3.41 11.45
C LEU A 282 12.64 3.06 12.44
N SER A 283 12.40 2.12 13.34
CA SER A 283 13.42 1.61 14.26
C SER A 283 14.51 0.81 13.54
N GLU A 284 14.18 0.20 12.41
CA GLU A 284 15.08 -0.63 11.59
C GLU A 284 15.77 0.22 10.51
N THR A 285 15.00 1.03 9.76
CA THR A 285 15.50 1.77 8.58
C THR A 285 16.09 3.13 8.93
N ALA A 286 15.68 3.72 10.07
CA ALA A 286 16.07 5.07 10.47
C ALA A 286 16.30 5.21 11.98
N ALA A 287 16.83 4.18 12.64
CA ALA A 287 17.10 4.14 14.08
C ALA A 287 17.74 5.43 14.62
N ALA A 288 18.75 5.97 13.92
CA ALA A 288 19.45 7.19 14.34
C ALA A 288 18.55 8.45 14.36
N MET A 289 17.50 8.50 13.55
CA MET A 289 16.47 9.54 13.63
C MET A 289 15.55 9.29 14.82
N LEU A 290 15.07 8.05 14.98
CA LEU A 290 14.14 7.67 16.05
C LEU A 290 14.74 7.82 17.46
N ARG A 291 16.04 7.53 17.63
CA ARG A 291 16.79 7.74 18.89
C ARG A 291 16.80 9.19 19.39
N LYS A 292 16.41 10.18 18.57
CA LYS A 292 16.28 11.58 18.99
C LYS A 292 14.92 11.92 19.59
N HIS A 293 13.96 11.00 19.49
CA HIS A 293 12.58 11.13 19.93
C HIS A 293 12.25 10.10 21.03
N THR A 294 13.16 9.92 22.00
CA THR A 294 13.03 8.91 23.06
C THR A 294 11.80 9.10 23.95
N ASN A 295 11.25 10.32 24.02
CA ASN A 295 9.98 10.65 24.66
C ASN A 295 8.78 9.94 24.03
N ILE A 296 8.79 9.79 22.69
CA ILE A 296 7.77 9.04 21.96
C ILE A 296 8.04 7.54 22.09
N VAL A 297 9.30 7.12 21.93
CA VAL A 297 9.69 5.71 22.08
C VAL A 297 9.34 5.20 23.48
N ALA A 298 9.38 6.05 24.51
CA ALA A 298 8.95 5.69 25.87
C ALA A 298 7.44 5.43 26.01
N GLN A 299 6.64 5.74 24.98
CA GLN A 299 5.22 5.39 24.90
C GLN A 299 4.97 4.03 24.24
N ILE A 300 6.00 3.38 23.67
CA ILE A 300 5.95 2.01 23.14
C ILE A 300 5.43 0.97 24.15
N PRO A 301 5.60 1.12 25.47
CA PRO A 301 4.92 0.27 26.44
C PRO A 301 3.38 0.32 26.37
N GLN A 302 2.78 1.34 25.75
CA GLN A 302 1.36 1.34 25.40
C GLN A 302 1.02 0.24 24.38
N MET A 303 1.99 -0.23 23.60
CA MET A 303 1.85 -1.39 22.72
C MET A 303 1.91 -2.73 23.47
N LEU A 304 2.39 -2.75 24.72
CA LEU A 304 2.17 -3.89 25.59
C LEU A 304 0.67 -4.09 25.88
N SER A 305 -0.17 -3.05 25.69
CA SER A 305 -1.62 -3.25 25.75
C SER A 305 -2.12 -4.16 24.64
N MET A 306 -1.47 -4.18 23.47
CA MET A 306 -1.76 -5.16 22.41
C MET A 306 -1.33 -6.56 22.82
N MET A 307 -0.21 -6.70 23.55
CA MET A 307 0.28 -7.99 24.10
C MET A 307 -0.64 -8.64 25.14
N VAL A 308 -1.57 -7.89 25.72
CA VAL A 308 -2.54 -8.40 26.71
C VAL A 308 -3.97 -8.40 26.18
N ASP A 309 -4.15 -8.15 24.88
CA ASP A 309 -5.42 -8.25 24.17
C ASP A 309 -5.65 -9.73 23.80
N LEU A 310 -5.83 -10.56 24.83
CA LEU A 310 -6.06 -12.00 24.73
C LEU A 310 -7.54 -12.30 24.91
N GLU A 311 -8.10 -13.11 24.02
CA GLU A 311 -9.47 -13.59 24.13
C GLU A 311 -9.54 -14.73 25.15
N GLU A 312 -10.57 -14.76 25.99
CA GLU A 312 -10.83 -15.89 26.88
C GLU A 312 -11.41 -17.04 26.05
N ASP A 313 -10.56 -17.99 25.65
CA ASP A 313 -10.97 -19.22 25.00
C ASP A 313 -11.01 -20.38 26.00
N GLU A 314 -12.23 -20.88 26.27
CA GLU A 314 -12.48 -22.00 27.18
C GLU A 314 -11.91 -23.33 26.66
N GLU A 315 -11.74 -23.46 25.34
CA GLU A 315 -11.21 -24.65 24.68
C GLU A 315 -9.70 -24.57 24.44
N TRP A 316 -9.06 -23.43 24.76
CA TRP A 316 -7.62 -23.22 24.58
C TRP A 316 -6.75 -24.31 25.21
N ALA A 317 -7.12 -24.76 26.43
CA ALA A 317 -6.40 -25.83 27.13
C ALA A 317 -6.54 -27.22 26.47
N MET A 318 -7.43 -27.35 25.49
CA MET A 318 -7.74 -28.56 24.74
C MET A 318 -7.37 -28.42 23.24
N ALA A 319 -6.85 -27.27 22.83
CA ALA A 319 -6.39 -27.04 21.46
C ALA A 319 -5.07 -27.78 21.21
N ASP A 320 -5.09 -28.72 20.26
CA ASP A 320 -3.92 -29.51 19.86
C ASP A 320 -3.09 -28.84 18.73
N GLU A 321 -3.68 -27.88 18.01
CA GLU A 321 -3.07 -27.14 16.90
C GLU A 321 -3.36 -25.63 17.05
N LEU A 322 -2.40 -24.78 16.66
CA LEU A 322 -2.59 -23.33 16.58
C LEU A 322 -3.49 -23.01 15.38
N GLU A 323 -4.44 -22.10 15.55
CA GLU A 323 -5.29 -21.64 14.45
C GLU A 323 -4.57 -20.58 13.62
N ASP A 324 -4.87 -20.49 12.32
CA ASP A 324 -4.25 -19.49 11.45
C ASP A 324 -4.53 -18.04 11.94
N ASP A 325 -5.69 -17.82 12.56
CA ASP A 325 -6.12 -16.53 13.11
C ASP A 325 -5.30 -16.11 14.36
N ASP A 326 -4.64 -17.06 15.05
CA ASP A 326 -3.79 -16.78 16.22
C ASP A 326 -2.57 -15.91 15.84
N PHE A 327 -2.05 -16.07 14.62
CA PHE A 327 -0.87 -15.36 14.12
C PHE A 327 -1.15 -13.88 13.81
N ASP A 328 -2.40 -13.54 13.50
CA ASP A 328 -2.83 -12.16 13.17
C ASP A 328 -3.33 -11.39 14.40
N SER A 329 -3.25 -12.00 15.59
CA SER A 329 -3.67 -11.39 16.85
C SER A 329 -2.82 -10.16 17.24
N ASN A 330 -3.43 -9.23 17.97
CA ASN A 330 -2.72 -8.08 18.52
C ASN A 330 -1.60 -8.50 19.48
N ALA A 331 -1.74 -9.63 20.15
CA ALA A 331 -0.75 -10.13 21.09
C ALA A 331 0.55 -10.52 20.38
N VAL A 332 0.46 -11.32 19.32
CA VAL A 332 1.60 -11.74 18.49
C VAL A 332 2.23 -10.53 17.79
N ALA A 333 1.41 -9.65 17.22
CA ALA A 333 1.91 -8.42 16.58
C ALA A 333 2.67 -7.52 17.57
N GLY A 334 2.16 -7.36 18.80
CA GLY A 334 2.78 -6.58 19.85
C GLY A 334 4.12 -7.15 20.32
N GLU A 335 4.20 -8.48 20.49
CA GLU A 335 5.43 -9.18 20.85
C GLU A 335 6.52 -8.99 19.76
N SER A 336 6.16 -9.29 18.51
CA SER A 336 7.09 -9.17 17.37
C SER A 336 7.60 -7.74 17.20
N ALA A 337 6.71 -6.75 17.33
CA ALA A 337 7.06 -5.34 17.25
C ALA A 337 8.05 -4.94 18.36
N LEU A 338 7.86 -5.43 19.59
CA LEU A 338 8.75 -5.13 20.69
C LEU A 338 10.16 -5.67 20.46
N ASP A 339 10.28 -6.92 19.99
CA ASP A 339 11.57 -7.54 19.68
C ASP A 339 12.31 -6.76 18.57
N ARG A 340 11.61 -6.46 17.47
CA ARG A 340 12.16 -5.68 16.35
C ARG A 340 12.63 -4.28 16.77
N ILE A 341 11.84 -3.58 17.59
CA ILE A 341 12.23 -2.27 18.14
C ILE A 341 13.44 -2.37 19.08
N ALA A 342 13.48 -3.39 19.94
CA ALA A 342 14.61 -3.65 20.82
C ALA A 342 15.91 -3.88 20.03
N CYS A 343 15.83 -4.66 18.96
CA CYS A 343 16.94 -4.90 18.04
C CYS A 343 17.36 -3.62 17.29
N GLY A 344 16.41 -2.84 16.75
CA GLY A 344 16.72 -1.64 15.97
C GLY A 344 17.29 -0.48 16.81
N LEU A 345 16.70 -0.22 17.98
CA LEU A 345 17.13 0.90 18.84
C LEU A 345 18.28 0.54 19.78
N GLY A 346 18.36 -0.73 20.18
CA GLY A 346 19.35 -1.28 21.11
C GLY A 346 18.92 -1.24 22.57
N GLY A 347 19.38 -2.23 23.34
CA GLY A 347 18.98 -2.44 24.74
C GLY A 347 19.27 -1.28 25.70
N LYS A 348 20.30 -0.48 25.44
CA LYS A 348 20.62 0.70 26.27
C LYS A 348 19.49 1.72 26.31
N ILE A 349 18.69 1.82 25.24
CA ILE A 349 17.56 2.74 25.14
C ILE A 349 16.28 2.05 25.58
N VAL A 350 16.04 0.82 25.10
CA VAL A 350 14.76 0.13 25.29
C VAL A 350 14.61 -0.47 26.69
N LEU A 351 15.67 -1.06 27.26
CA LEU A 351 15.60 -1.74 28.56
C LEU A 351 15.14 -0.83 29.71
N PRO A 352 15.65 0.42 29.85
CA PRO A 352 15.15 1.34 30.88
C PRO A 352 13.66 1.69 30.72
N MET A 353 13.16 1.78 29.48
CA MET A 353 11.77 2.15 29.19
C MET A 353 10.80 1.02 29.54
N ILE A 354 11.16 -0.21 29.19
CA ILE A 354 10.27 -1.36 29.36
C ILE A 354 10.33 -1.96 30.77
N LYS A 355 11.50 -1.90 31.44
CA LYS A 355 11.69 -2.49 32.77
C LYS A 355 10.66 -2.00 33.78
N GLN A 356 10.33 -0.71 33.79
CA GLN A 356 9.34 -0.17 34.73
C GLN A 356 7.93 -0.70 34.44
N HIS A 357 7.56 -0.81 33.17
CA HIS A 357 6.23 -1.27 32.75
C HIS A 357 6.04 -2.77 33.00
N ILE A 358 7.03 -3.61 32.67
CA ILE A 358 7.00 -5.05 32.99
C ILE A 358 6.84 -5.26 34.49
N MET A 359 7.62 -4.55 35.32
CA MET A 359 7.52 -4.69 36.77
C MET A 359 6.14 -4.29 37.31
N GLN A 360 5.46 -3.33 36.69
CA GLN A 360 4.08 -2.95 37.05
C GLN A 360 3.06 -4.01 36.60
N MET A 361 3.19 -4.55 35.39
CA MET A 361 2.30 -5.61 34.88
C MET A 361 2.39 -6.88 35.73
N LEU A 362 3.60 -7.27 36.15
CA LEU A 362 3.82 -8.42 37.04
C LEU A 362 3.19 -8.25 38.42
N GLN A 363 3.04 -7.01 38.88
CA GLN A 363 2.41 -6.70 40.17
C GLN A 363 0.88 -6.62 40.05
N ASN A 364 0.33 -6.57 38.83
CA ASN A 364 -1.09 -6.45 38.58
C ASN A 364 -1.78 -7.83 38.58
N ARG A 365 -2.67 -8.06 39.56
CA ARG A 365 -3.36 -9.36 39.77
C ARG A 365 -4.31 -9.78 38.65
N GLU A 366 -4.77 -8.87 37.80
CA GLU A 366 -5.63 -9.20 36.64
C GLU A 366 -4.81 -9.58 35.39
N GLN A 367 -3.59 -9.04 35.25
CA GLN A 367 -2.70 -9.31 34.12
C GLN A 367 -1.72 -10.47 34.40
N MET A 368 -1.47 -10.75 35.69
CA MET A 368 -0.62 -11.88 36.12
C MET A 368 -1.14 -13.23 35.62
N PRO A 369 -2.44 -13.58 35.72
CA PRO A 369 -2.97 -14.84 35.23
C PRO A 369 -2.87 -14.96 33.70
N LEU A 370 -3.16 -13.91 32.94
CA LEU A 370 -3.03 -13.91 31.48
C LEU A 370 -1.57 -14.12 31.00
N LEU A 371 -0.59 -13.64 31.77
CA LEU A 371 0.84 -13.90 31.55
C LEU A 371 1.31 -15.29 32.05
N LEU A 372 0.50 -15.97 32.86
CA LEU A 372 0.82 -17.24 33.55
C LEU A 372 -0.05 -18.43 33.09
N ILE A 373 -1.11 -18.23 32.30
CA ILE A 373 -1.97 -19.30 31.78
C ILE A 373 -1.23 -20.22 30.78
N ASN A 374 0.02 -19.89 30.45
CA ASN A 374 0.83 -20.59 29.47
C ASN A 374 1.86 -21.59 30.04
N ASN A 375 1.58 -22.26 31.18
CA ASN A 375 2.01 -23.65 31.48
C ASN A 375 1.86 -23.99 32.97
N ASN A 376 1.15 -25.09 33.25
CA ASN A 376 1.17 -25.79 34.53
C ASN A 376 2.50 -26.55 34.70
N SER A 377 3.62 -25.88 34.99
CA SER A 377 4.73 -26.40 35.80
C SER A 377 5.88 -25.40 35.89
N ASP A 378 6.42 -25.27 37.11
CA ASP A 378 7.62 -24.53 37.49
C ASP A 378 7.55 -22.99 37.36
N GLU A 379 7.07 -22.39 38.45
CA GLU A 379 7.21 -20.97 38.79
C GLU A 379 8.67 -20.51 38.55
N ASP A 380 8.81 -19.36 37.88
CA ASP A 380 10.03 -18.57 37.60
C ASP A 380 10.78 -18.75 36.26
N LEU A 381 10.51 -19.77 35.42
CA LEU A 381 11.35 -20.03 34.23
C LEU A 381 10.96 -19.29 32.94
N LEU A 382 9.68 -19.14 32.61
CA LEU A 382 9.24 -18.56 31.33
C LEU A 382 9.44 -17.04 31.25
N LEU A 383 9.25 -16.37 32.39
CA LEU A 383 9.47 -14.94 32.52
C LEU A 383 10.95 -14.59 32.48
N LEU A 384 11.79 -15.43 33.11
CA LEU A 384 13.23 -15.39 32.94
C LEU A 384 13.59 -15.71 31.49
N LEU A 385 12.87 -16.58 30.77
CA LEU A 385 13.11 -16.92 29.37
C LEU A 385 12.71 -15.82 28.39
N LEU A 386 11.64 -15.05 28.61
CA LEU A 386 11.28 -13.87 27.81
C LEU A 386 12.20 -12.69 28.13
N LEU A 387 12.48 -12.44 29.41
CA LEU A 387 13.54 -11.49 29.81
C LEU A 387 14.90 -11.93 29.29
N LEU A 388 15.23 -13.22 29.34
CA LEU A 388 16.44 -13.79 28.78
C LEU A 388 16.38 -13.82 27.27
N LEU A 389 15.28 -13.95 26.55
CA LEU A 389 15.26 -13.93 25.08
C LEU A 389 15.50 -12.50 24.59
N VAL A 390 14.79 -11.54 25.17
CA VAL A 390 15.01 -10.10 24.92
C VAL A 390 16.42 -9.68 25.39
N LEU A 391 16.91 -10.15 26.54
CA LEU A 391 18.28 -9.86 27.00
C LEU A 391 19.36 -10.67 26.26
N TYR A 392 19.15 -11.92 25.87
CA TYR A 392 20.12 -12.82 25.22
C TYR A 392 20.33 -12.42 23.77
N ASN A 393 19.27 -12.06 23.04
CA ASN A 393 19.42 -11.47 21.71
C ASN A 393 20.10 -10.10 21.78
N THR A 394 19.72 -9.24 22.74
CA THR A 394 20.30 -7.90 22.86
C THR A 394 21.75 -7.89 23.40
N VAL A 395 22.12 -8.84 24.26
CA VAL A 395 23.45 -8.94 24.89
C VAL A 395 24.45 -9.71 24.02
N ILE A 396 24.03 -10.70 23.21
CA ILE A 396 24.95 -11.39 22.29
C ILE A 396 25.39 -10.49 21.14
N THR A 397 24.53 -9.61 20.61
CA THR A 397 24.94 -8.69 19.53
C THR A 397 25.98 -7.67 20.01
N GLU A 398 25.94 -7.24 21.28
CA GLU A 398 26.99 -6.38 21.85
C GLU A 398 28.27 -7.15 22.23
N LEU A 399 28.20 -8.46 22.51
CA LEU A 399 29.36 -9.30 22.83
C LEU A 399 30.11 -9.86 21.60
N GLN A 400 29.52 -9.82 20.40
CA GLN A 400 30.19 -10.20 19.15
C GLN A 400 30.87 -9.02 18.41
N LEU A 401 30.66 -7.77 18.88
CA LEU A 401 31.24 -6.55 18.32
C LEU A 401 32.36 -5.93 19.20
N LEU A 402 32.74 -6.62 20.28
CA LEU A 402 33.95 -6.39 21.09
C LEU A 402 34.94 -7.53 20.82
#